data_AF-A0A6A4Z3L9-F1
#
_entry.id   AF-A0A6A4Z3L9-F1
#
_cell.length_a   1.000
_cell.length_b   1.000
_cell.length_c   1.000
_cell.angle_alpha   90.00
_cell.angle_beta   90.00
_cell.angle_gamma   90.00
#
_symmetry.space_group_name_H-M   'P 1'
#
loop_
_entity.id
_entity.type
_entity.pdbx_description
1 polymer ?
#
loop_
_entity_poly.entity_id
_entity_poly.type
_entity_poly.pdbx_seq_one_letter_code
_entity_poly.pdbx_strand_id
1 'polypeptide(L)'
;MTANGAIYLDSVLRNIPFDAFLTCWGAAFEPAVAYDLRQSVDGRAWLAATSSSVKLPVSDEVTVWTSHGIAMFVTQWQNFKHLGLVHTYAVETAMGTSHSFTIQHQEGRFRLREQTTFKIYWGLANDLMALASNQTSSATSWPAGRSLLRASPNFAFANATPTTLLIQNGTLVAPFVSSFSVLVDV
;
A
#
# COMPACT_ATOMS: atom_id res chain seq x y z
N MET A 1 -0.81 -0.40 -18.41
CA MET A 1 -0.30 0.19 -17.15
C MET A 1 0.65 -0.78 -16.40
N THR A 2 1.39 -1.65 -17.06
CA THR A 2 2.33 -2.59 -16.40
C THR A 2 3.72 -2.00 -16.15
N ALA A 3 4.03 -0.85 -16.75
CA ALA A 3 5.32 -0.19 -16.61
C ALA A 3 5.51 0.55 -15.27
N ASN A 4 4.45 0.70 -14.46
CA ASN A 4 4.51 1.39 -13.17
C ASN A 4 4.73 0.39 -12.03
N GLY A 5 5.90 0.40 -11.40
CA GLY A 5 6.25 -0.49 -10.29
C GLY A 5 5.28 -0.38 -9.11
N ALA A 6 4.73 0.81 -8.85
CA ALA A 6 3.88 1.09 -7.69
C ALA A 6 2.56 0.28 -7.63
N ILE A 7 2.17 -0.40 -8.72
CA ILE A 7 0.99 -1.28 -8.72
C ILE A 7 1.31 -2.70 -8.21
N TYR A 8 2.59 -3.07 -8.18
CA TYR A 8 3.05 -4.38 -7.75
C TYR A 8 3.48 -4.32 -6.28
N LEU A 9 2.73 -5.03 -5.43
CA LEU A 9 3.03 -5.12 -3.99
C LEU A 9 4.45 -5.66 -3.74
N ASP A 10 4.88 -6.61 -4.56
CA ASP A 10 6.23 -7.19 -4.54
C ASP A 10 7.33 -6.12 -4.65
N SER A 11 7.17 -5.16 -5.58
CA SER A 11 8.16 -4.08 -5.78
C SER A 11 8.34 -3.23 -4.53
N VAL A 12 7.28 -3.07 -3.74
CA VAL A 12 7.30 -2.31 -2.49
C VAL A 12 7.90 -3.14 -1.37
N LEU A 13 7.39 -4.36 -1.15
CA LEU A 13 7.77 -5.20 -0.02
C LEU A 13 9.24 -5.66 -0.07
N ARG A 14 9.80 -5.84 -1.27
CA ARG A 14 11.24 -6.14 -1.43
C ARG A 14 12.15 -4.97 -1.08
N ASN A 15 11.66 -3.74 -1.14
CA ASN A 15 12.46 -2.51 -0.97
C ASN A 15 12.25 -1.79 0.37
N ILE A 16 11.56 -2.42 1.34
CA ILE A 16 11.37 -1.87 2.69
C ILE A 16 11.91 -2.81 3.77
N PRO A 17 12.18 -2.30 4.99
CA PRO A 17 12.40 -3.15 6.16
C PRO A 17 11.15 -3.98 6.46
N PHE A 18 11.20 -5.28 6.12
CA PHE A 18 10.02 -6.15 6.15
C PHE A 18 9.56 -6.46 7.58
N ASP A 19 10.49 -6.47 8.53
CA ASP A 19 10.24 -6.59 9.97
C ASP A 19 9.45 -5.40 10.53
N ALA A 20 9.80 -4.17 10.14
CA ALA A 20 9.05 -2.98 10.49
C ALA A 20 7.64 -2.99 9.88
N PHE A 21 7.52 -3.48 8.64
CA PHE A 21 6.24 -3.70 7.99
C PHE A 21 5.39 -4.72 8.76
N LEU A 22 5.93 -5.89 9.10
CA LEU A 22 5.21 -6.91 9.86
C LEU A 22 4.81 -6.45 11.26
N THR A 23 5.64 -5.63 11.91
CA THR A 23 5.31 -5.06 13.22
C THR A 23 4.04 -4.21 13.15
N CYS A 24 3.87 -3.44 12.07
CA CYS A 24 2.72 -2.56 11.90
C CYS A 24 1.50 -3.25 11.26
N TRP A 25 1.74 -4.15 10.29
CA TRP A 25 0.72 -4.70 9.40
C TRP A 25 0.58 -6.22 9.46
N GLY A 26 1.43 -6.94 10.20
CA GLY A 26 1.49 -8.40 10.17
C GLY A 26 0.16 -9.09 10.48
N ALA A 27 -0.56 -8.60 11.49
CA ALA A 27 -1.87 -9.16 11.87
C ALA A 27 -2.92 -9.06 10.75
N ALA A 28 -2.81 -8.05 9.87
CA ALA A 28 -3.69 -7.88 8.72
C ALA A 28 -3.15 -8.57 7.46
N PHE A 29 -1.83 -8.44 7.22
CA PHE A 29 -1.15 -9.01 6.07
C PHE A 29 -1.21 -10.55 6.06
N GLU A 30 -1.19 -11.16 7.24
CA GLU A 30 -1.22 -12.60 7.40
C GLU A 30 -2.46 -13.24 6.75
N PRO A 31 -3.71 -12.94 7.18
CA PRO A 31 -4.89 -13.47 6.51
C PRO A 31 -5.11 -12.88 5.11
N ALA A 32 -4.74 -11.62 4.89
CA ALA A 32 -5.02 -10.94 3.63
C ALA A 32 -4.15 -11.41 2.46
N VAL A 33 -2.93 -11.87 2.72
CA VAL A 33 -1.96 -12.22 1.67
C VAL A 33 -1.19 -13.48 2.02
N ALA A 34 -0.53 -13.53 3.17
CA ALA A 34 0.48 -14.55 3.45
C ALA A 34 -0.12 -15.96 3.62
N TYR A 35 -1.31 -16.09 4.20
CA TYR A 35 -1.97 -17.37 4.46
C TYR A 35 -2.13 -18.22 3.19
N ASP A 36 -2.68 -17.61 2.13
CA ASP A 36 -2.91 -18.31 0.86
C ASP A 36 -1.61 -18.57 0.10
N LEU A 37 -0.64 -17.65 0.16
CA LEU A 37 0.67 -17.86 -0.44
C LEU A 37 1.42 -19.03 0.20
N ARG A 38 1.20 -19.30 1.50
CA ARG A 38 1.79 -20.48 2.16
C ARG A 38 1.24 -21.80 1.64
N GLN A 39 0.12 -21.81 0.91
CA GLN A 39 -0.46 -23.04 0.37
C GLN A 39 0.30 -23.56 -0.86
N SER A 40 1.03 -22.72 -1.59
CA SER A 40 1.81 -23.12 -2.77
C SER A 40 3.32 -23.10 -2.52
N VAL A 41 4.08 -23.87 -3.31
CA VAL A 41 5.54 -23.87 -3.27
C VAL A 41 6.08 -22.49 -3.67
N ASP A 42 5.57 -21.94 -4.77
CA ASP A 42 6.00 -20.65 -5.31
C ASP A 42 5.67 -19.50 -4.33
N GLY A 43 4.52 -19.53 -3.68
CA GLY A 43 4.14 -18.51 -2.71
C GLY A 43 5.00 -18.54 -1.45
N ARG A 44 5.39 -19.71 -0.95
CA ARG A 44 6.36 -19.84 0.15
C ARG A 44 7.75 -19.32 -0.25
N ALA A 45 8.20 -19.62 -1.48
CA ALA A 45 9.47 -19.12 -1.99
C ALA A 45 9.46 -17.58 -2.11
N TRP A 46 8.38 -17.01 -2.63
CA TRP A 46 8.20 -15.55 -2.72
C TRP A 46 8.17 -14.88 -1.34
N LEU A 47 7.46 -15.44 -0.36
CA LEU A 47 7.43 -14.93 1.02
C LEU A 47 8.83 -14.95 1.65
N ALA A 48 9.58 -16.03 1.47
CA ALA A 48 10.95 -16.15 1.97
C ALA A 48 11.88 -15.09 1.35
N ALA A 49 11.82 -14.91 0.02
CA ALA A 49 12.63 -13.91 -0.67
C ALA A 49 12.27 -12.47 -0.25
N THR A 50 10.98 -12.16 -0.15
CA THR A 50 10.48 -10.82 0.17
C THR A 50 10.77 -10.42 1.62
N SER A 51 10.64 -11.39 2.54
CA SER A 51 10.90 -11.19 3.97
C SER A 51 12.38 -11.18 4.36
N SER A 52 13.29 -11.46 3.42
CA SER A 52 14.73 -11.40 3.66
C SER A 52 15.16 -10.03 4.19
N SER A 53 16.00 -10.04 5.23
CA SER A 53 16.65 -8.83 5.74
C SER A 53 17.75 -8.33 4.80
N VAL A 54 18.39 -9.24 4.06
CA VAL A 54 19.36 -8.91 3.01
C VAL A 54 18.59 -8.57 1.74
N LYS A 55 18.67 -7.30 1.33
CA LYS A 55 18.02 -6.79 0.11
C LYS A 55 19.00 -6.83 -1.06
N LEU A 56 18.45 -6.89 -2.27
CA LEU A 56 19.24 -6.79 -3.49
C LEU A 56 19.94 -5.42 -3.55
N PRO A 57 21.17 -5.36 -4.08
CA PRO A 57 21.78 -4.10 -4.48
C PRO A 57 20.86 -3.34 -5.45
N VAL A 58 20.91 -2.01 -5.41
CA VAL A 58 20.05 -1.16 -6.26
C VAL A 58 20.21 -1.47 -7.75
N SER A 59 21.44 -1.78 -8.22
CA SER A 59 21.70 -2.15 -9.62
C SER A 59 20.93 -3.40 -10.06
N ASP A 60 20.84 -4.38 -9.16
CA ASP A 60 20.23 -5.66 -9.45
C ASP A 60 18.71 -5.54 -9.39
N GLU A 61 18.19 -4.75 -8.45
CA GLU A 61 16.77 -4.42 -8.38
C GLU A 61 16.29 -3.67 -9.64
N VAL A 62 17.08 -2.72 -10.12
CA VAL A 62 16.81 -2.03 -11.40
C VAL A 62 16.80 -3.02 -12.57
N THR A 63 17.70 -3.99 -12.57
CA THR A 63 17.74 -5.05 -13.60
C THR A 63 16.49 -5.93 -13.54
N VAL A 64 16.05 -6.31 -12.34
CA VAL A 64 14.79 -7.06 -12.15
C VAL A 64 13.61 -6.24 -12.69
N TRP A 65 13.47 -4.98 -12.30
CA TRP A 65 12.36 -4.13 -12.73
C TRP A 65 12.33 -3.96 -14.25
N THR A 66 13.48 -3.62 -14.85
CA THR A 66 13.59 -3.41 -16.29
C THR A 66 13.34 -4.68 -17.09
N SER A 67 13.76 -5.86 -16.59
CA SER A 67 13.47 -7.16 -17.23
C SER A 67 11.97 -7.49 -17.28
N HIS A 68 11.18 -6.94 -16.35
CA HIS A 68 9.73 -7.04 -16.32
C HIS A 68 9.01 -5.85 -16.98
N GLY A 69 9.76 -4.98 -17.68
CA GLY A 69 9.20 -3.82 -18.37
C GLY A 69 8.72 -2.70 -17.43
N ILE A 70 9.14 -2.72 -16.17
CA ILE A 70 8.88 -1.64 -15.21
C ILE A 70 9.89 -0.52 -15.46
N ALA A 71 9.37 0.68 -15.75
CA ALA A 71 10.18 1.84 -16.14
C ALA A 71 9.98 3.04 -15.19
N MET A 72 8.92 3.04 -14.38
CA MET A 72 8.57 4.17 -13.53
C MET A 72 7.98 3.70 -12.20
N PHE A 73 8.06 4.55 -11.18
CA PHE A 73 7.39 4.33 -9.90
C PHE A 73 6.59 5.58 -9.54
N VAL A 74 5.31 5.59 -9.93
CA VAL A 74 4.40 6.69 -9.64
C VAL A 74 3.36 6.20 -8.66
N THR A 75 3.39 6.76 -7.44
CA THR A 75 2.45 6.44 -6.36
C THR A 75 1.03 6.77 -6.76
N GLN A 76 0.06 6.02 -6.22
CA GLN A 76 -1.36 6.29 -6.46
C GLN A 76 -1.75 7.70 -5.98
N TRP A 77 -2.68 8.32 -6.69
CA TRP A 77 -3.21 9.63 -6.33
C TRP A 77 -3.90 9.60 -4.97
N GLN A 78 -3.56 10.56 -4.11
CA GLN A 78 -4.13 10.68 -2.78
C GLN A 78 -4.01 12.11 -2.24
N ASN A 79 -4.93 12.50 -1.33
CA ASN A 79 -4.82 13.75 -0.56
C ASN A 79 -4.92 13.55 0.96
N PHE A 80 -4.94 12.31 1.43
CA PHE A 80 -5.02 11.97 2.85
C PHE A 80 -3.70 12.08 3.60
N LYS A 81 -2.57 12.19 2.89
CA LYS A 81 -1.25 12.33 3.48
C LYS A 81 -0.42 13.34 2.70
N HIS A 82 0.11 14.34 3.41
CA HIS A 82 1.23 15.12 2.90
C HIS A 82 2.49 14.28 3.03
N LEU A 83 3.18 14.07 1.90
CA LEU A 83 4.47 13.40 1.89
C LEU A 83 5.51 14.33 2.52
N GLY A 84 6.25 13.81 3.49
CA GLY A 84 7.39 14.52 4.06
C GLY A 84 8.58 14.42 3.12
N LEU A 85 9.32 15.51 2.98
CA LEU A 85 10.54 15.59 2.17
C LEU A 85 11.56 16.46 2.88
N VAL A 86 12.73 15.89 3.16
CA VAL A 86 13.89 16.65 3.61
C VAL A 86 14.95 16.48 2.53
N HIS A 87 15.25 17.56 1.83
CA HIS A 87 16.27 17.57 0.79
C HIS A 87 17.46 18.39 1.27
N THR A 88 18.59 17.72 1.43
CA THR A 88 19.85 18.32 1.86
C THR A 88 20.94 18.09 0.82
N TYR A 89 21.89 19.01 0.75
CA TYR A 89 23.15 18.85 0.01
C TYR A 89 24.31 19.17 0.93
N ALA A 90 25.48 18.61 0.64
CA ALA A 90 26.70 18.87 1.38
C ALA A 90 27.65 19.72 0.54
N VAL A 91 28.28 20.72 1.16
CA VAL A 91 29.38 21.48 0.60
C VAL A 91 30.66 21.06 1.32
N GLU A 92 31.62 20.54 0.57
CA GLU A 92 32.93 20.18 1.08
C GLU A 92 33.92 21.32 0.83
N THR A 93 34.61 21.75 1.88
CA THR A 93 35.66 22.76 1.80
C THR A 93 36.96 22.17 1.26
N ALA A 94 37.87 23.00 0.76
CA ALA A 94 39.18 22.55 0.28
C ALA A 94 40.05 21.87 1.37
N MET A 95 39.68 22.02 2.65
CA MET A 95 40.33 21.38 3.79
C MET A 95 39.68 20.05 4.20
N GLY A 96 38.67 19.56 3.45
CA GLY A 96 37.98 18.28 3.72
C GLY A 96 36.84 18.36 4.74
N THR A 97 36.45 19.56 5.20
CA THR A 97 35.29 19.72 6.09
C THR A 97 34.00 19.77 5.28
N SER A 98 33.02 18.92 5.61
CA SER A 98 31.72 18.84 4.95
C SER A 98 30.62 19.53 5.78
N HIS A 99 29.83 20.38 5.13
CA HIS A 99 28.71 21.11 5.74
C HIS A 99 27.40 20.83 5.00
N SER A 100 26.39 20.35 5.73
CA SER A 100 25.06 20.04 5.18
C SER A 100 24.14 21.26 5.22
N PHE A 101 23.48 21.55 4.09
CA PHE A 101 22.49 22.60 3.94
C PHE A 101 21.16 22.02 3.45
N THR A 102 20.04 22.51 3.97
CA THR A 102 18.69 22.05 3.58
C THR A 102 18.12 22.95 2.49
N ILE A 103 17.78 22.37 1.34
CA ILE A 103 17.14 23.08 0.21
C ILE A 103 15.62 23.09 0.38
N GLN A 104 15.07 21.98 0.86
CA GLN A 104 13.63 21.82 1.00
C GLN A 104 13.32 21.03 2.26
N HIS A 105 12.35 21.53 3.02
CA HIS A 105 11.81 20.86 4.18
C HIS A 105 10.28 20.89 4.11
N GLN A 106 9.68 19.72 4.02
CA GLN A 106 8.24 19.51 4.07
C GLN A 106 7.95 18.43 5.10
N GLU A 107 7.11 18.77 6.08
CA GLU A 107 6.69 17.81 7.09
C GLU A 107 5.64 16.85 6.54
N GLY A 108 5.80 15.56 6.88
CA GLY A 108 4.81 14.56 6.59
C GLY A 108 3.65 14.63 7.58
N ARG A 109 2.41 14.77 7.11
CA ARG A 109 1.22 14.83 7.97
C ARG A 109 0.02 14.10 7.37
N PHE A 110 -0.70 13.37 8.20
CA PHE A 110 -1.99 12.80 7.83
C PHE A 110 -3.12 13.83 7.92
N ARG A 111 -4.03 13.78 6.95
CA ARG A 111 -5.22 14.62 6.78
C ARG A 111 -6.47 13.78 6.62
N LEU A 112 -6.62 12.77 7.49
CA LEU A 112 -7.70 11.76 7.36
C LEU A 112 -9.11 12.36 7.49
N ARG A 113 -9.26 13.51 8.15
CA ARG A 113 -10.55 14.19 8.29
C ARG A 113 -10.87 15.11 7.11
N GLU A 114 -9.84 15.65 6.46
CA GLU A 114 -9.98 16.57 5.34
C GLU A 114 -9.82 15.89 3.96
N GLN A 115 -9.47 14.61 3.94
CA GLN A 115 -9.29 13.86 2.70
C GLN A 115 -10.61 13.70 1.95
N THR A 116 -10.51 13.70 0.63
CA THR A 116 -11.65 13.42 -0.25
C THR A 116 -11.40 12.23 -1.18
N THR A 117 -10.15 11.77 -1.28
CA THR A 117 -9.77 10.71 -2.21
C THR A 117 -10.32 9.34 -1.87
N PHE A 118 -10.65 9.06 -0.60
CA PHE A 118 -11.16 7.74 -0.18
C PHE A 118 -12.48 7.35 -0.84
N LYS A 119 -13.23 8.33 -1.39
CA LYS A 119 -14.47 8.08 -2.13
C LYS A 119 -14.23 7.34 -3.45
N ILE A 120 -13.02 7.43 -4.01
CA ILE A 120 -12.63 6.79 -5.28
C ILE A 120 -11.54 5.74 -5.02
N TYR A 121 -10.55 6.07 -4.19
CA TYR A 121 -9.46 5.18 -3.82
C TYR A 121 -9.05 5.41 -2.37
N TRP A 122 -9.42 4.46 -1.51
CA TRP A 122 -9.11 4.52 -0.08
C TRP A 122 -7.75 3.92 0.31
N GLY A 123 -7.08 3.22 -0.60
CA GLY A 123 -5.73 2.69 -0.38
C GLY A 123 -5.65 1.36 0.38
N LEU A 124 -4.56 0.64 0.12
CA LEU A 124 -4.29 -0.72 0.63
C LEU A 124 -4.32 -0.82 2.17
N ALA A 125 -3.91 0.24 2.86
CA ALA A 125 -3.93 0.29 4.32
C ALA A 125 -5.35 0.08 4.89
N ASN A 126 -6.36 0.67 4.25
CA ASN A 126 -7.75 0.49 4.67
C ASN A 126 -8.26 -0.93 4.36
N ASP A 127 -7.88 -1.50 3.21
CA ASP A 127 -8.19 -2.90 2.88
C ASP A 127 -7.62 -3.86 3.92
N LEU A 128 -6.35 -3.68 4.29
CA LEU A 128 -5.68 -4.49 5.32
C LEU A 128 -6.34 -4.31 6.69
N MET A 129 -6.59 -3.07 7.13
CA MET A 129 -7.25 -2.82 8.41
C MET A 129 -8.63 -3.47 8.50
N ALA A 130 -9.42 -3.41 7.43
CA ALA A 130 -10.76 -3.95 7.40
C ALA A 130 -10.77 -5.50 7.47
N LEU A 131 -9.71 -6.15 7.00
CA LEU A 131 -9.56 -7.61 7.02
C LEU A 131 -8.85 -8.15 8.27
N ALA A 132 -8.29 -7.29 9.11
CA ALA A 132 -7.60 -7.69 10.32
C ALA A 132 -8.55 -8.45 11.28
N SER A 133 -8.12 -9.63 11.72
CA SER A 133 -8.94 -10.64 12.40
C SER A 133 -9.44 -10.27 13.81
N ASN A 134 -9.17 -9.06 14.30
CA ASN A 134 -9.44 -8.64 15.68
C ASN A 134 -10.40 -7.44 15.82
N GLN A 135 -11.08 -7.00 14.76
CA GLN A 135 -12.15 -6.01 14.93
C GLN A 135 -13.44 -6.68 15.43
N THR A 136 -13.52 -6.92 16.75
CA THR A 136 -14.72 -7.41 17.44
C THR A 136 -15.66 -6.29 17.90
N SER A 137 -15.39 -5.02 17.55
CA SER A 137 -16.22 -3.89 17.96
C SER A 137 -16.92 -3.20 16.77
N SER A 138 -18.17 -3.61 16.57
CA SER A 138 -19.33 -2.83 16.11
C SER A 138 -19.31 -2.18 14.72
N ALA A 139 -20.26 -2.65 13.88
CA ALA A 139 -20.97 -1.97 12.80
C ALA A 139 -20.59 -2.26 11.33
N THR A 140 -19.60 -3.10 11.03
CA THR A 140 -19.32 -3.50 9.65
C THR A 140 -19.28 -5.02 9.53
N SER A 141 -20.14 -5.59 8.68
CA SER A 141 -20.12 -7.00 8.25
C SER A 141 -18.95 -7.25 7.29
N TRP A 142 -17.77 -6.77 7.66
CA TRP A 142 -16.58 -6.98 6.86
C TRP A 142 -16.14 -8.42 7.05
N PRO A 143 -15.77 -9.13 5.98
CA PRO A 143 -15.33 -10.50 6.12
C PRO A 143 -13.89 -10.53 6.68
N ALA A 144 -13.77 -10.42 8.00
CA ALA A 144 -12.50 -10.56 8.70
C ALA A 144 -11.83 -11.90 8.35
N GLY A 145 -10.51 -11.89 8.21
CA GLY A 145 -9.76 -13.11 7.90
C GLY A 145 -9.86 -13.60 6.44
N ARG A 146 -10.32 -12.76 5.51
CA ARG A 146 -10.34 -13.07 4.07
C ARG A 146 -9.12 -12.56 3.33
N SER A 147 -8.94 -13.08 2.11
CA SER A 147 -7.78 -12.84 1.27
C SER A 147 -8.00 -11.71 0.27
N LEU A 148 -6.96 -10.93 0.00
CA LEU A 148 -6.89 -9.95 -1.09
C LEU A 148 -6.41 -10.57 -2.41
N LEU A 149 -6.00 -11.84 -2.41
CA LEU A 149 -5.60 -12.54 -3.62
C LEU A 149 -6.85 -12.94 -4.41
N ARG A 150 -7.00 -12.39 -5.63
CA ARG A 150 -8.16 -12.69 -6.50
C ARG A 150 -8.32 -14.17 -6.83
N ALA A 151 -7.23 -14.93 -6.85
CA ALA A 151 -7.25 -16.37 -7.12
C ALA A 151 -7.64 -17.22 -5.90
N SER A 152 -7.75 -16.61 -4.72
CA SER A 152 -8.12 -17.31 -3.50
C SER A 152 -9.60 -17.70 -3.50
N PRO A 153 -9.97 -18.91 -3.02
CA PRO A 153 -11.37 -19.25 -2.78
C PRO A 153 -12.02 -18.37 -1.71
N ASN A 154 -11.22 -17.72 -0.84
CA ASN A 154 -11.68 -16.86 0.25
C ASN A 154 -11.48 -15.36 -0.08
N PHE A 155 -11.58 -14.98 -1.35
CA PHE A 155 -11.39 -13.60 -1.77
C PHE A 155 -12.38 -12.64 -1.09
N ALA A 156 -11.85 -11.56 -0.50
CA ALA A 156 -12.58 -10.61 0.32
C ALA A 156 -13.76 -9.97 -0.40
N PHE A 157 -13.58 -9.67 -1.70
CA PHE A 157 -14.55 -8.92 -2.50
C PHE A 157 -15.39 -9.79 -3.44
N ALA A 158 -15.45 -11.11 -3.23
CA ALA A 158 -16.18 -12.02 -4.12
C ALA A 158 -17.70 -11.73 -4.20
N ASN A 159 -18.31 -11.32 -3.08
CA ASN A 159 -19.77 -11.10 -2.96
C ASN A 159 -20.13 -9.66 -2.53
N ALA A 160 -19.21 -8.70 -2.70
CA ALA A 160 -19.41 -7.33 -2.25
C ALA A 160 -18.93 -6.34 -3.31
N THR A 161 -19.69 -5.27 -3.52
CA THR A 161 -19.26 -4.18 -4.41
C THR A 161 -18.48 -3.14 -3.62
N PRO A 162 -17.47 -2.48 -4.22
CA PRO A 162 -16.73 -1.41 -3.54
C PRO A 162 -17.64 -0.31 -2.97
N THR A 163 -18.73 0.01 -3.66
CA THR A 163 -19.70 1.03 -3.22
C THR A 163 -20.43 0.64 -1.94
N THR A 164 -20.95 -0.59 -1.84
CA THR A 164 -21.62 -1.08 -0.62
C THR A 164 -20.70 -1.06 0.59
N LEU A 165 -19.43 -1.44 0.36
CA LEU A 165 -18.40 -1.46 1.38
C LEU A 165 -18.03 -0.05 1.88
N LEU A 166 -17.88 0.90 0.95
CA LEU A 166 -17.57 2.29 1.30
C LEU A 166 -18.76 2.99 2.00
N ILE A 167 -20.00 2.63 1.67
CA ILE A 167 -21.19 3.11 2.40
C ILE A 167 -21.19 2.54 3.82
N GLN A 168 -20.97 1.23 3.95
CA GLN A 168 -20.97 0.55 5.24
C GLN A 168 -19.91 1.09 6.20
N ASN A 169 -18.72 1.44 5.68
CA ASN A 169 -17.66 2.07 6.48
C ASN A 169 -17.85 3.60 6.66
N GLY A 170 -18.96 4.17 6.17
CA GLY A 170 -19.27 5.61 6.29
C GLY A 170 -18.40 6.54 5.45
N THR A 171 -17.58 6.01 4.54
CA THR A 171 -16.78 6.81 3.60
C THR A 171 -17.65 7.43 2.51
N LEU A 172 -18.67 6.70 2.09
CA LEU A 172 -19.74 7.17 1.22
C LEU A 172 -21.05 7.27 2.01
N VAL A 173 -21.88 8.25 1.67
CA VAL A 173 -23.19 8.44 2.28
C VAL A 173 -24.23 8.37 1.17
N ALA A 174 -25.19 7.45 1.32
CA ALA A 174 -26.35 7.34 0.44
C ALA A 174 -27.53 8.17 1.01
N PRO A 175 -28.41 8.74 0.15
CA PRO A 175 -28.40 8.68 -1.31
C PRO A 175 -27.31 9.57 -1.94
N PHE A 176 -26.80 9.16 -3.11
CA PHE A 176 -25.76 9.91 -3.81
C PHE A 176 -26.34 11.17 -4.49
N VAL A 177 -25.64 12.30 -4.33
CA VAL A 177 -25.90 13.50 -5.14
C VAL A 177 -25.36 13.31 -6.56
N SER A 178 -25.89 14.07 -7.52
CA SER A 178 -25.61 13.91 -8.96
C SER A 178 -24.12 13.95 -9.33
N SER A 179 -23.27 14.61 -8.52
CA SER A 179 -21.82 14.66 -8.73
C SER A 179 -21.10 13.32 -8.51
N PHE A 180 -21.78 12.31 -7.95
CA PHE A 180 -21.26 10.95 -7.78
C PHE A 180 -21.75 9.95 -8.84
N SER A 181 -22.34 10.41 -9.95
CA SER A 181 -22.81 9.53 -11.03
C SER A 181 -21.73 8.57 -11.54
N VAL A 182 -20.48 9.02 -11.60
CA VAL A 182 -19.30 8.21 -12.00
C VAL A 182 -19.08 6.98 -11.09
N LEU A 183 -19.55 6.99 -9.84
CA LEU A 183 -19.44 5.83 -8.94
C LEU A 183 -20.52 4.77 -9.18
N VAL A 184 -21.55 5.08 -9.97
CA VAL A 184 -22.69 4.19 -10.26
C VAL A 184 -22.49 3.45 -11.59
N ASP A 185 -21.64 3.99 -12.48
CA ASP A 185 -21.41 3.48 -13.85
C ASP A 185 -20.17 2.56 -13.99
N VAL A 186 -19.59 2.10 -12.88
CA VAL A 186 -18.40 1.21 -12.81
C VAL A 186 -18.75 -0.09 -12.08
#